data_AF-A0A6P7NWD9-F1
#
_entry.id   AF-A0A6P7NWD9-F1
#
_cell.length_a   1.000
_cell.length_b   1.000
_cell.length_c   1.000
_cell.angle_alpha   90.00
_cell.angle_beta   90.00
_cell.angle_gamma   90.00
#
_symmetry.space_group_name_H-M   'P 1'
#
loop_
_entity.id
_entity.type
_entity.pdbx_description
1 polymer ?
#
loop_
_entity_poly.entity_id
_entity_poly.type
_entity_poly.pdbx_seq_one_letter_code
_entity_poly.pdbx_strand_id
1 'polypeptide(L)'
;MGGNLGCHRSIPKDPTDFSCGKRKFSAACNFGHILVNQERLNINTATEEELMTLPGVNRSVAQNIVEYRDCIGGFKKVEDLALVSGIGATKLEAIKLEICVSSRTSSSQHSPSSLRKDLEHQSCTGININTATAAQLMSIRGITEKIAKNVVIYREEHGPFKGIEDLVRVNHINSSLLDKIRFQVFVERSRAPSPSTNRGLANSTKSHPSPTSLSIGSDDLDLPPGGPTQMISVRPNVEPPPGLRDGKSVVRLATWSLDGCSCDKANNPGVKEVVCMTLLENDIKLLAVQDLLEREALDKFCMELNQGTLANVRKWKWPRGLWKSVVSEKPTGFSNKILCSQGVSYSGFLWDSSSGIDLRNTVLLESPAVDRNSTSSPLYLANFFVGSYKLTLVNIHIPATASPVPSNGNNHITGDAKCQHLSHSIQEMLKVEKDLVVLGDFGTSPQSSEWDMLRKEKLCALVLSNEFTNITTRSPQGTHCLDNIWVSRSLKKTFSGHCKIVRQGLTNPWIPDNWSWGGVASDHCPVVAEFYTDVFSKGLNKPGMAVVDRDDIIPKHER
;
A
#
# COMPACT_ATOMS: atom_id res chain seq x y z
N MET A 1 -15.18 -63.28 -27.83
CA MET A 1 -16.18 -62.22 -28.18
C MET A 1 -15.69 -60.95 -27.49
N GLY A 2 -15.12 -59.91 -28.10
CA GLY A 2 -15.19 -59.42 -29.48
C GLY A 2 -15.77 -58.00 -29.45
N GLY A 3 -14.92 -56.97 -29.51
CA GLY A 3 -15.33 -55.61 -29.94
C GLY A 3 -15.02 -54.44 -28.98
N ASN A 4 -13.84 -53.83 -29.15
CA ASN A 4 -13.64 -52.39 -29.02
C ASN A 4 -14.28 -51.68 -30.23
N LEU A 5 -14.51 -50.36 -30.17
CA LEU A 5 -14.77 -49.34 -31.24
C LEU A 5 -15.88 -48.40 -30.71
N GLY A 6 -15.84 -47.07 -30.74
CA GLY A 6 -14.97 -46.08 -31.35
C GLY A 6 -15.71 -44.73 -31.26
N CYS A 7 -14.96 -43.64 -31.16
CA CYS A 7 -15.46 -42.26 -31.07
C CYS A 7 -16.05 -41.77 -32.42
N HIS A 8 -16.73 -40.61 -32.34
CA HIS A 8 -17.25 -39.71 -33.40
C HIS A 8 -18.71 -39.87 -33.86
N ARG A 9 -19.48 -38.80 -33.61
CA ARG A 9 -20.30 -38.01 -34.56
C ARG A 9 -21.01 -36.92 -33.74
N SER A 10 -21.19 -35.66 -34.10
CA SER A 10 -20.66 -34.71 -35.09
C SER A 10 -21.24 -33.35 -34.65
N ILE A 11 -20.46 -32.26 -34.71
CA ILE A 11 -21.01 -30.90 -34.61
C ILE A 11 -21.80 -30.63 -35.91
N PRO A 12 -23.05 -30.13 -35.87
CA PRO A 12 -23.67 -29.54 -37.04
C PRO A 12 -23.11 -28.13 -37.28
N LYS A 13 -22.70 -27.90 -38.52
CA LYS A 13 -22.35 -26.60 -39.09
C LYS A 13 -23.64 -25.85 -39.46
N ASP A 14 -23.59 -24.54 -39.29
CA ASP A 14 -24.47 -23.47 -39.80
C ASP A 14 -25.75 -23.06 -39.02
N PRO A 15 -26.06 -21.74 -38.94
CA PRO A 15 -27.08 -21.16 -38.08
C PRO A 15 -28.35 -20.77 -38.85
N THR A 16 -29.10 -21.72 -39.41
CA THR A 16 -30.43 -21.43 -39.97
C THR A 16 -31.27 -22.70 -39.97
N ASP A 17 -31.91 -22.98 -38.83
CA ASP A 17 -33.02 -23.94 -38.77
C ASP A 17 -34.05 -23.46 -37.73
N PHE A 18 -34.54 -22.24 -37.96
CA PHE A 18 -35.80 -21.76 -37.39
C PHE A 18 -36.87 -21.84 -38.49
N SER A 19 -37.68 -22.90 -38.49
CA SER A 19 -39.14 -22.80 -38.70
C SER A 19 -39.82 -24.17 -38.91
N CYS A 20 -41.01 -24.29 -38.31
CA CYS A 20 -42.13 -25.18 -38.64
C CYS A 20 -42.12 -26.66 -38.17
N GLY A 21 -42.62 -26.86 -36.93
CA GLY A 21 -43.73 -27.77 -36.53
C GLY A 21 -43.60 -29.29 -36.73
N LYS A 22 -44.07 -30.20 -35.87
CA LYS A 22 -44.90 -30.16 -34.65
C LYS A 22 -44.56 -31.43 -33.85
N ARG A 23 -44.18 -31.31 -32.57
CA ARG A 23 -44.48 -32.35 -31.57
C ARG A 23 -45.11 -31.69 -30.34
N LYS A 24 -46.44 -31.88 -30.28
CA LYS A 24 -47.39 -31.83 -29.15
C LYS A 24 -47.07 -30.85 -28.01
N PHE A 25 -47.58 -29.64 -28.18
CA PHE A 25 -48.06 -28.79 -27.09
C PHE A 25 -49.32 -29.41 -26.48
N SER A 26 -49.32 -29.63 -25.17
CA SER A 26 -50.55 -29.71 -24.38
C SER A 26 -50.77 -28.35 -23.73
N ALA A 27 -51.90 -27.73 -24.10
CA ALA A 27 -52.37 -26.47 -23.56
C ALA A 27 -52.98 -26.68 -22.18
N ALA A 28 -52.36 -26.05 -21.18
CA ALA A 28 -53.03 -25.46 -20.03
C ALA A 28 -52.11 -24.35 -19.51
N CYS A 29 -51.99 -23.27 -20.29
CA CYS A 29 -51.44 -22.02 -19.79
C CYS A 29 -52.41 -21.46 -18.74
N ASN A 30 -52.21 -21.84 -17.48
CA ASN A 30 -52.68 -21.04 -16.37
C ASN A 30 -51.53 -20.08 -16.03
N PHE A 31 -51.67 -18.82 -16.45
CA PHE A 31 -50.81 -17.70 -16.05
C PHE A 31 -51.13 -17.29 -14.61
N GLY A 32 -50.94 -18.22 -13.68
CA GLY A 32 -51.19 -18.03 -12.27
C GLY A 32 -50.44 -19.09 -11.49
N HIS A 33 -49.37 -18.67 -10.81
CA HIS A 33 -48.69 -19.43 -9.75
C HIS A 33 -47.66 -20.49 -10.21
N ILE A 34 -46.57 -20.05 -10.86
CA ILE A 34 -45.27 -20.71 -10.66
C ILE A 34 -44.57 -19.94 -9.53
N LEU A 35 -44.81 -20.41 -8.31
CA LEU A 35 -43.90 -20.20 -7.19
C LEU A 35 -42.55 -20.82 -7.59
N VAL A 36 -41.64 -19.98 -8.06
CA VAL A 36 -40.23 -20.29 -8.12
C VAL A 36 -39.76 -20.44 -6.67
N ASN A 37 -39.87 -21.64 -6.11
CA ASN A 37 -39.00 -22.02 -5.00
C ASN A 37 -37.59 -22.24 -5.59
N GLN A 38 -36.89 -21.14 -5.85
CA GLN A 38 -35.43 -21.17 -5.91
C GLN A 38 -34.96 -21.39 -4.47
N GLU A 39 -34.36 -22.56 -4.21
CA GLU A 39 -33.65 -22.81 -2.95
C GLU A 39 -32.53 -21.77 -2.82
N ARG A 40 -32.77 -20.78 -1.95
CA ARG A 40 -31.76 -19.76 -1.65
C ARG A 40 -30.57 -20.42 -0.96
N LEU A 41 -29.37 -20.12 -1.42
CA LEU A 41 -28.13 -20.63 -0.87
C LEU A 41 -27.92 -20.06 0.53
N ASN A 42 -27.77 -20.92 1.53
CA ASN A 42 -27.53 -20.49 2.90
C ASN A 42 -26.06 -20.13 3.11
N ILE A 43 -25.74 -18.85 3.24
CA ILE A 43 -24.36 -18.35 3.37
C ILE A 43 -23.67 -18.84 4.65
N ASN A 44 -24.44 -19.21 5.67
CA ASN A 44 -23.90 -19.74 6.92
C ASN A 44 -23.45 -21.20 6.82
N THR A 45 -23.91 -21.94 5.82
CA THR A 45 -23.60 -23.38 5.67
C THR A 45 -22.98 -23.71 4.32
N ALA A 46 -23.06 -22.81 3.34
CA ALA A 46 -22.53 -23.04 2.00
C ALA A 46 -21.02 -23.27 2.01
N THR A 47 -20.57 -24.22 1.19
CA THR A 47 -19.14 -24.43 0.94
C THR A 47 -18.59 -23.33 0.02
N GLU A 48 -17.26 -23.23 -0.05
CA GLU A 48 -16.60 -22.28 -0.93
C GLU A 48 -17.01 -22.49 -2.39
N GLU A 49 -17.11 -23.74 -2.83
CA GLU A 49 -17.53 -24.11 -4.18
C GLU A 49 -18.98 -23.73 -4.45
N GLU A 50 -19.86 -23.89 -3.47
CA GLU A 50 -21.26 -23.49 -3.57
C GLU A 50 -21.41 -21.97 -3.61
N LEU A 51 -20.63 -21.23 -2.82
CA LEU A 51 -20.60 -19.76 -2.85
C LEU A 51 -20.09 -19.22 -4.20
N MET A 52 -19.16 -19.92 -4.84
CA MET A 52 -18.68 -19.59 -6.18
C MET A 52 -19.74 -19.73 -7.29
N THR A 53 -20.88 -20.36 -7.00
CA THR A 53 -22.00 -20.42 -7.95
C THR A 53 -22.79 -19.10 -8.04
N LEU A 54 -22.60 -18.19 -7.08
CA LEU A 54 -23.26 -16.90 -7.04
C LEU A 54 -22.62 -15.90 -8.04
N PRO A 55 -23.42 -15.09 -8.74
CA PRO A 55 -22.92 -14.16 -9.73
C PRO A 55 -22.00 -13.10 -9.10
N GLY A 56 -20.74 -13.05 -9.58
CA GLY A 56 -19.74 -12.09 -9.10
C GLY A 56 -18.99 -12.52 -7.82
N VAL A 57 -19.20 -13.75 -7.35
CA VAL A 57 -18.46 -14.38 -6.24
C VAL A 57 -17.38 -15.31 -6.82
N ASN A 58 -16.13 -14.85 -6.77
CA ASN A 58 -14.97 -15.64 -7.21
C ASN A 58 -14.36 -16.39 -6.02
N ARG A 59 -13.41 -17.31 -6.25
CA ARG A 59 -12.74 -18.09 -5.20
C ARG A 59 -12.28 -17.24 -4.00
N SER A 60 -11.56 -16.14 -4.25
CA SER A 60 -11.11 -15.24 -3.17
C SER A 60 -12.27 -14.57 -2.43
N VAL A 61 -13.37 -14.24 -3.11
CA VAL A 61 -14.55 -13.67 -2.46
C VAL A 61 -15.28 -14.73 -1.65
N ALA A 62 -15.46 -15.95 -2.19
CA ALA A 62 -16.03 -17.08 -1.47
C ALA A 62 -15.22 -17.41 -0.21
N GLN A 63 -13.89 -17.42 -0.32
CA GLN A 63 -12.98 -17.57 0.81
C GLN A 63 -13.16 -16.45 1.83
N ASN A 64 -13.23 -15.18 1.40
CA ASN A 64 -13.50 -14.06 2.29
C ASN A 64 -14.86 -14.17 3.00
N ILE A 65 -15.90 -14.69 2.34
CA ILE A 65 -17.22 -14.92 2.95
C ILE A 65 -17.11 -15.98 4.03
N VAL A 66 -16.40 -17.09 3.76
CA VAL A 66 -16.17 -18.18 4.72
C VAL A 66 -15.34 -17.69 5.91
N GLU A 67 -14.22 -17.02 5.65
CA GLU A 67 -13.37 -16.45 6.70
C GLU A 67 -14.13 -15.43 7.55
N TYR A 68 -14.87 -14.52 6.91
CA TYR A 68 -15.66 -13.52 7.63
C TYR A 68 -16.79 -14.16 8.44
N ARG A 69 -17.51 -15.15 7.89
CA ARG A 69 -18.51 -15.95 8.58
C ARG A 69 -17.92 -16.59 9.84
N ASP A 70 -16.77 -17.22 9.71
CA ASP A 70 -16.11 -17.94 10.80
C ASP A 70 -15.62 -16.96 11.88
N CYS A 71 -15.15 -15.77 11.48
CA CYS A 71 -14.77 -14.69 12.41
C CYS A 71 -15.97 -14.10 13.19
N ILE A 72 -17.13 -13.93 12.57
CA ILE A 72 -18.32 -13.35 13.23
C ILE A 72 -19.21 -14.40 13.90
N GLY A 73 -18.94 -15.69 13.66
CA GLY A 73 -19.75 -16.81 14.14
C GLY A 73 -21.08 -16.99 13.38
N GLY A 74 -21.12 -16.59 12.11
CA GLY A 74 -22.32 -16.63 11.25
C GLY A 74 -22.95 -15.26 11.00
N PHE A 75 -23.41 -15.03 9.77
CA PHE A 75 -24.19 -13.87 9.36
C PHE A 75 -25.59 -13.93 9.97
N LYS A 76 -26.06 -12.78 10.50
CA LYS A 76 -27.41 -12.68 11.07
C LYS A 76 -28.41 -12.07 10.11
N LYS A 77 -27.92 -11.29 9.14
CA LYS A 77 -28.68 -10.69 8.07
C LYS A 77 -27.95 -10.88 6.76
N VAL A 78 -28.70 -10.93 5.66
CA VAL A 78 -28.10 -11.00 4.32
C VAL A 78 -27.30 -9.73 4.02
N GLU A 79 -27.75 -8.59 4.54
CA GLU A 79 -27.08 -7.30 4.40
C GLU A 79 -25.69 -7.24 5.05
N ASP A 80 -25.43 -8.09 6.05
CA ASP A 80 -24.12 -8.18 6.69
C ASP A 80 -23.04 -8.69 5.73
N LEU A 81 -23.45 -9.33 4.62
CA LEU A 81 -22.54 -9.79 3.57
C LEU A 81 -21.87 -8.64 2.81
N ALA A 82 -22.46 -7.43 2.82
CA ALA A 82 -21.81 -6.22 2.27
C ALA A 82 -20.57 -5.78 3.08
N LEU A 83 -20.37 -6.33 4.28
CA LEU A 83 -19.19 -6.08 5.11
C LEU A 83 -18.01 -7.00 4.72
N VAL A 84 -18.25 -7.99 3.85
CA VAL A 84 -17.22 -8.90 3.35
C VAL A 84 -16.42 -8.23 2.25
N SER A 85 -15.09 -8.23 2.40
CA SER A 85 -14.18 -7.68 1.39
C SER A 85 -14.41 -8.32 0.02
N GLY A 86 -14.73 -7.49 -0.97
CA GLY A 86 -15.02 -7.93 -2.34
C GLY A 86 -16.51 -8.13 -2.66
N ILE A 87 -17.41 -8.04 -1.68
CA ILE A 87 -18.87 -7.91 -1.83
C ILE A 87 -19.28 -6.50 -1.40
N GLY A 88 -19.15 -5.53 -2.32
CA GLY A 88 -19.72 -4.20 -2.09
C GLY A 88 -21.25 -4.21 -2.25
N ALA A 89 -21.90 -3.07 -1.96
CA ALA A 89 -23.36 -2.91 -2.08
C ALA A 89 -23.90 -3.31 -3.46
N THR A 90 -23.16 -3.02 -4.53
CA THR A 90 -23.54 -3.36 -5.91
C THR A 90 -23.60 -4.87 -6.17
N LYS A 91 -22.65 -5.63 -5.62
CA LYS A 91 -22.63 -7.10 -5.75
C LYS A 91 -23.63 -7.76 -4.82
N LEU A 92 -23.79 -7.21 -3.61
CA LEU A 92 -24.79 -7.70 -2.67
C LEU A 92 -26.18 -7.66 -3.30
N GLU A 93 -26.58 -6.54 -3.91
CA GLU A 93 -27.90 -6.42 -4.54
C GLU A 93 -28.11 -7.41 -5.70
N ALA A 94 -27.04 -7.81 -6.41
CA ALA A 94 -27.12 -8.82 -7.47
C ALA A 94 -27.36 -10.24 -6.94
N ILE A 95 -26.80 -10.59 -5.77
CA ILE A 95 -26.90 -11.94 -5.19
C ILE A 95 -28.00 -12.05 -4.10
N LYS A 96 -28.54 -10.93 -3.63
CA LYS A 96 -29.48 -10.84 -2.50
C LYS A 96 -30.71 -11.73 -2.63
N LEU A 97 -31.18 -11.94 -3.87
CA LEU A 97 -32.36 -12.77 -4.16
C LEU A 97 -32.05 -14.28 -4.11
N GLU A 98 -30.78 -14.65 -4.23
CA GLU A 98 -30.29 -16.03 -4.33
C GLU A 98 -29.76 -16.58 -3.00
N ILE A 99 -29.65 -15.75 -1.95
CA ILE A 99 -29.00 -16.12 -0.69
C ILE A 99 -29.91 -15.97 0.55
N CYS A 100 -29.59 -16.70 1.63
CA CYS A 100 -30.26 -16.58 2.92
C CYS A 100 -29.32 -16.86 4.10
N VAL A 101 -29.71 -16.44 5.31
CA VAL A 101 -28.94 -16.63 6.56
C VAL A 101 -29.52 -17.67 7.52
N SER A 102 -30.74 -18.15 7.23
CA SER A 102 -31.46 -19.09 8.07
C SER A 102 -32.01 -20.22 7.21
N SER A 103 -31.70 -21.46 7.56
CA SER A 103 -32.43 -22.61 7.05
C SER A 103 -33.88 -22.50 7.55
N ARG A 104 -34.83 -22.25 6.64
CA ARG A 104 -36.26 -22.40 6.96
C ARG A 104 -36.52 -23.90 7.13
N THR A 105 -36.26 -24.42 8.33
CA THR A 105 -36.91 -25.65 8.76
C THR A 105 -38.35 -25.27 9.11
N SER A 106 -39.26 -25.58 8.21
CA SER A 106 -40.67 -25.69 8.53
C SER A 106 -40.84 -26.79 9.58
N SER A 107 -40.86 -26.44 10.88
CA SER A 107 -41.78 -26.97 11.91
C SER A 107 -41.33 -26.61 13.34
N SER A 108 -42.21 -25.87 14.00
CA SER A 108 -42.65 -25.92 15.42
C SER A 108 -41.83 -26.67 16.51
N GLN A 109 -41.72 -25.96 17.64
CA GLN A 109 -41.66 -26.38 19.06
C GLN A 109 -40.30 -26.34 19.82
N HIS A 110 -40.34 -25.51 20.88
CA HIS A 110 -39.70 -25.59 22.21
C HIS A 110 -38.27 -25.09 22.42
N SER A 111 -38.16 -24.10 23.33
CA SER A 111 -36.95 -23.65 24.05
C SER A 111 -36.66 -24.57 25.26
N PRO A 112 -35.70 -24.26 26.16
CA PRO A 112 -34.24 -24.09 25.98
C PRO A 112 -33.43 -24.89 27.04
N SER A 113 -32.17 -25.25 26.78
CA SER A 113 -31.10 -25.64 27.74
C SER A 113 -29.97 -26.32 26.95
N SER A 114 -28.68 -26.35 27.27
CA SER A 114 -27.83 -25.75 28.32
C SER A 114 -26.39 -26.24 28.03
N LEU A 115 -25.39 -25.40 28.36
CA LEU A 115 -23.97 -25.71 28.66
C LEU A 115 -22.98 -25.91 27.48
N ARG A 116 -22.08 -24.92 27.27
CA ARG A 116 -20.65 -24.84 27.67
C ARG A 116 -19.73 -25.66 26.73
N LYS A 117 -18.62 -25.15 26.17
CA LYS A 117 -17.45 -24.61 26.89
C LYS A 117 -16.40 -24.00 25.92
N ASP A 118 -15.85 -22.84 26.31
CA ASP A 118 -14.51 -22.17 26.15
C ASP A 118 -13.59 -22.51 24.94
N LEU A 119 -12.88 -21.60 24.26
CA LEU A 119 -11.77 -20.70 24.71
C LEU A 119 -11.48 -19.64 23.60
N GLU A 120 -11.39 -18.33 23.89
CA GLU A 120 -10.16 -17.47 23.91
C GLU A 120 -9.53 -17.10 22.53
N HIS A 121 -9.09 -15.88 22.18
CA HIS A 121 -8.99 -14.57 22.83
C HIS A 121 -8.81 -13.42 21.78
N GLN A 122 -8.93 -12.19 22.28
CA GLN A 122 -8.96 -10.84 21.70
C GLN A 122 -7.66 -10.23 21.13
N SER A 123 -7.80 -9.15 20.34
CA SER A 123 -7.53 -7.76 20.82
C SER A 123 -8.12 -6.65 19.92
N CYS A 124 -8.92 -5.77 20.54
CA CYS A 124 -9.42 -4.49 20.04
C CYS A 124 -9.17 -3.45 21.15
N THR A 125 -8.78 -2.24 20.78
CA THR A 125 -8.43 -1.11 21.65
C THR A 125 -9.55 -0.77 22.65
N GLY A 126 -9.27 -0.84 23.96
CA GLY A 126 -10.25 -0.63 25.02
C GLY A 126 -10.71 0.83 25.21
N ILE A 127 -11.86 1.02 25.87
CA ILE A 127 -12.55 2.30 26.12
C ILE A 127 -12.34 2.77 27.57
N ASN A 128 -11.98 4.04 27.78
CA ASN A 128 -11.76 4.59 29.13
C ASN A 128 -13.08 4.91 29.84
N ILE A 129 -13.36 4.27 30.97
CA ILE A 129 -14.66 4.41 31.68
C ILE A 129 -14.83 5.72 32.43
N ASN A 130 -13.73 6.41 32.75
CA ASN A 130 -13.80 7.69 33.48
C ASN A 130 -14.03 8.87 32.53
N THR A 131 -13.67 8.74 31.24
CA THR A 131 -13.79 9.82 30.25
C THR A 131 -14.82 9.55 29.15
N ALA A 132 -15.21 8.30 28.91
CA ALA A 132 -16.17 7.97 27.86
C ALA A 132 -17.55 8.61 28.10
N THR A 133 -18.18 9.07 27.02
CA THR A 133 -19.57 9.51 26.98
C THR A 133 -20.53 8.31 27.04
N ALA A 134 -21.80 8.54 27.39
CA ALA A 134 -22.81 7.47 27.39
C ALA A 134 -22.92 6.77 26.01
N ALA A 135 -22.81 7.53 24.91
CA ALA A 135 -22.81 6.97 23.55
C ALA A 135 -21.59 6.08 23.26
N GLN A 136 -20.39 6.48 23.73
CA GLN A 136 -19.17 5.67 23.61
C GLN A 136 -19.22 4.41 24.49
N LEU A 137 -19.86 4.49 25.66
CA LEU A 137 -20.06 3.32 26.52
C LEU A 137 -21.03 2.31 25.90
N MET A 138 -22.02 2.76 25.11
CA MET A 138 -22.93 1.87 24.38
C MET A 138 -22.25 1.07 23.26
N SER A 139 -21.04 1.49 22.83
CA SER A 139 -20.22 0.72 21.89
C SER A 139 -19.60 -0.53 22.53
N ILE A 140 -19.62 -0.65 23.87
CA ILE A 140 -19.12 -1.82 24.60
C ILE A 140 -20.16 -2.93 24.55
N ARG A 141 -19.75 -4.12 24.11
CA ARG A 141 -20.64 -5.26 23.93
C ARG A 141 -21.30 -5.66 25.26
N GLY A 142 -22.62 -5.48 25.35
CA GLY A 142 -23.42 -5.82 26.53
C GLY A 142 -23.79 -4.62 27.42
N ILE A 143 -23.29 -3.42 27.12
CA ILE A 143 -23.74 -2.18 27.77
C ILE A 143 -24.95 -1.64 27.01
N THR A 144 -26.09 -1.58 27.69
CA THR A 144 -27.30 -0.93 27.17
C THR A 144 -27.29 0.56 27.48
N GLU A 145 -28.12 1.34 26.80
CA GLU A 145 -28.27 2.78 27.08
C GLU A 145 -28.52 3.07 28.57
N LYS A 146 -29.30 2.21 29.24
CA LYS A 146 -29.58 2.32 30.68
C LYS A 146 -28.34 2.11 31.53
N ILE A 147 -27.50 1.12 31.20
CA ILE A 147 -26.24 0.85 31.90
C ILE A 147 -25.23 1.97 31.65
N ALA A 148 -25.11 2.45 30.40
CA ALA A 148 -24.22 3.53 30.04
C ALA A 148 -24.53 4.83 30.82
N LYS A 149 -25.83 5.19 30.93
CA LYS A 149 -26.27 6.33 31.75
C LYS A 149 -25.95 6.12 33.23
N ASN A 150 -26.17 4.92 33.77
CA ASN A 150 -25.86 4.61 35.16
C ASN A 150 -24.35 4.72 35.47
N VAL A 151 -23.47 4.34 34.55
CA VAL A 151 -22.01 4.48 34.73
C VAL A 151 -21.60 5.95 34.81
N VAL A 152 -22.19 6.81 33.97
CA VAL A 152 -21.94 8.26 33.98
C VAL A 152 -22.47 8.92 35.25
N ILE A 153 -23.71 8.61 35.65
CA ILE A 153 -24.32 9.12 36.88
C ILE A 153 -23.51 8.69 38.11
N TYR A 154 -23.11 7.41 38.17
CA TYR A 154 -22.36 6.89 39.32
C TYR A 154 -21.01 7.59 39.50
N ARG A 155 -20.25 7.83 38.42
CA ARG A 155 -18.95 8.53 38.52
C ARG A 155 -19.07 10.03 38.80
N GLU A 156 -20.20 10.65 38.44
CA GLU A 156 -20.50 12.05 38.77
C GLU A 156 -20.86 12.19 40.27
N GLU A 157 -21.60 11.23 40.82
CA GLU A 157 -22.03 11.24 42.23
C GLU A 157 -20.95 10.72 43.22
N HIS A 158 -20.20 9.68 42.84
CA HIS A 158 -19.26 8.97 43.73
C HIS A 158 -17.80 9.24 43.38
N GLY A 159 -17.53 10.04 42.35
CA GLY A 159 -16.19 10.32 41.83
C GLY A 159 -15.67 9.25 40.84
N PRO A 160 -14.48 9.47 40.25
CA PRO A 160 -13.93 8.58 39.23
C PRO A 160 -13.66 7.17 39.78
N PHE A 161 -13.86 6.16 38.94
CA PHE A 161 -13.54 4.78 39.26
C PHE A 161 -12.03 4.61 39.44
N LYS A 162 -11.60 3.87 40.47
CA LYS A 162 -10.19 3.62 40.80
C LYS A 162 -9.69 2.32 40.19
N GLY A 163 -10.59 1.37 39.96
CA GLY A 163 -10.35 0.11 39.27
C GLY A 163 -11.55 -0.30 38.42
N ILE A 164 -11.33 -1.22 37.49
CA ILE A 164 -12.41 -1.77 36.64
C ILE A 164 -13.40 -2.56 37.50
N GLU A 165 -12.92 -3.15 38.60
CA GLU A 165 -13.67 -3.87 39.62
C GLU A 165 -14.76 -3.01 40.28
N ASP A 166 -14.58 -1.68 40.26
CA ASP A 166 -15.51 -0.74 40.86
C ASP A 166 -16.83 -0.63 40.09
N LEU A 167 -16.87 -1.05 38.82
CA LEU A 167 -18.07 -1.03 37.99
C LEU A 167 -19.18 -1.94 38.52
N VAL A 168 -18.88 -2.97 39.31
CA VAL A 168 -19.91 -3.83 39.94
C VAL A 168 -20.80 -3.02 40.90
N ARG A 169 -20.34 -1.85 41.38
CA ARG A 169 -21.14 -0.95 42.22
C ARG A 169 -22.18 -0.14 41.44
N VAL A 170 -22.13 -0.18 40.11
CA VAL A 170 -23.11 0.49 39.24
C VAL A 170 -24.34 -0.39 39.07
N ASN A 171 -25.53 0.22 39.22
CA ASN A 171 -26.80 -0.49 39.07
C ASN A 171 -26.90 -1.17 37.70
N HIS A 172 -27.19 -2.48 37.74
CA HIS A 172 -27.29 -3.39 36.59
C HIS A 172 -25.95 -3.81 35.94
N ILE A 173 -24.82 -3.61 36.61
CA ILE A 173 -23.55 -4.27 36.26
C ILE A 173 -23.29 -5.43 37.21
N ASN A 174 -23.45 -6.65 36.71
CA ASN A 174 -23.17 -7.88 37.45
C ASN A 174 -21.76 -8.40 37.11
N SER A 175 -21.16 -9.23 37.98
CA SER A 175 -19.83 -9.81 37.78
C SER A 175 -19.66 -10.46 36.40
N SER A 176 -20.66 -11.22 35.92
CA SER A 176 -20.62 -11.87 34.60
C SER A 176 -20.62 -10.88 33.41
N LEU A 177 -21.22 -9.70 33.57
CA LEU A 177 -21.15 -8.64 32.56
C LEU A 177 -19.78 -7.95 32.62
N LEU A 178 -19.27 -7.69 33.83
CA LEU A 178 -17.95 -7.11 34.04
C LEU A 178 -16.86 -7.95 33.38
N ASP A 179 -16.89 -9.28 33.54
CA ASP A 179 -15.90 -10.19 32.96
C ASP A 179 -15.88 -10.14 31.42
N LYS A 180 -17.03 -9.93 30.78
CA LYS A 180 -17.15 -9.84 29.31
C LYS A 180 -16.67 -8.51 28.75
N ILE A 181 -16.78 -7.43 29.52
CA ILE A 181 -16.37 -6.08 29.11
C ILE A 181 -14.97 -5.72 29.61
N ARG A 182 -14.38 -6.49 30.53
CA ARG A 182 -13.08 -6.25 31.17
C ARG A 182 -11.95 -5.96 30.18
N PHE A 183 -11.97 -6.63 29.04
CA PHE A 183 -10.97 -6.48 27.98
C PHE A 183 -11.30 -5.37 26.97
N GLN A 184 -12.51 -4.81 27.03
CA GLN A 184 -12.98 -3.70 26.19
C GLN A 184 -12.92 -2.36 26.91
N VAL A 185 -12.57 -2.34 28.20
CA VAL A 185 -12.59 -1.12 29.03
C VAL A 185 -11.34 -0.99 29.88
N PHE A 186 -10.91 0.24 30.15
CA PHE A 186 -9.81 0.52 31.05
C PHE A 186 -10.07 1.73 31.96
N VAL A 187 -9.32 1.82 33.05
CA VAL A 187 -9.31 2.95 34.00
C VAL A 187 -7.92 3.55 34.00
N GLU A 188 -7.81 4.81 33.60
CA GLU A 188 -6.56 5.56 33.74
C GLU A 188 -6.42 6.06 35.18
N ARG A 189 -5.37 5.63 35.88
CA ARG A 189 -5.10 6.06 37.25
C ARG A 189 -4.64 7.51 37.22
N SER A 190 -5.45 8.41 37.77
CA SER A 190 -5.04 9.80 38.02
C SER A 190 -3.86 9.80 38.98
N ARG A 191 -2.64 10.03 38.46
CA ARG A 191 -1.46 10.31 39.30
C ARG A 191 -1.67 11.69 39.90
N ALA A 192 -1.81 11.77 41.23
CA ALA A 192 -1.81 13.04 41.92
C ALA A 192 -0.51 13.80 41.59
N PRO A 193 -0.56 15.11 41.26
CA PRO A 193 0.64 15.89 41.03
C PRO A 193 1.39 16.03 42.36
N SER A 194 2.60 15.48 42.42
CA SER A 194 3.56 15.76 43.48
C SER A 194 3.90 17.26 43.50
N PRO A 195 3.98 17.91 44.68
CA PRO A 195 4.17 19.34 44.77
C PRO A 195 5.66 19.68 44.53
N SER A 196 5.97 20.29 43.38
CA SER A 196 7.11 21.20 43.29
C SER A 196 6.64 22.54 43.83
N THR A 197 6.95 22.78 45.11
CA THR A 197 6.86 24.09 45.73
C THR A 197 7.81 25.05 45.02
N ASN A 198 7.27 26.00 44.28
CA ASN A 198 7.73 27.38 44.38
C ASN A 198 6.51 28.30 44.56
N ARG A 199 6.61 29.04 45.66
CA ARG A 199 5.62 29.80 46.39
C ARG A 199 5.47 31.21 45.80
N GLY A 200 4.22 31.70 45.79
CA GLY A 200 3.84 33.12 45.90
C GLY A 200 3.67 33.85 44.55
N LEU A 201 2.65 34.67 44.32
CA LEU A 201 1.62 35.27 45.18
C LEU A 201 0.45 35.78 44.30
N ALA A 202 -0.72 35.85 44.93
CA ALA A 202 -2.07 36.09 44.42
C ALA A 202 -2.33 37.45 43.72
N ASN A 203 -3.33 37.51 42.81
CA ASN A 203 -4.67 38.07 43.11
C ASN A 203 -5.57 38.30 41.87
N SER A 204 -6.84 37.91 42.03
CA SER A 204 -8.09 38.61 41.65
C SER A 204 -8.62 38.65 40.19
N THR A 205 -9.66 37.83 39.99
CA THR A 205 -11.01 38.08 39.41
C THR A 205 -11.24 38.74 38.03
N LYS A 206 -12.25 38.16 37.35
CA LYS A 206 -13.21 38.68 36.33
C LYS A 206 -12.97 38.37 34.84
N SER A 207 -13.86 37.50 34.35
CA SER A 207 -14.61 37.51 33.07
C SER A 207 -14.06 38.28 31.85
N HIS A 208 -13.78 37.52 30.78
CA HIS A 208 -13.93 37.76 29.32
C HIS A 208 -13.91 39.21 28.76
N PRO A 209 -13.21 39.47 27.64
CA PRO A 209 -13.58 38.86 26.34
C PRO A 209 -12.41 38.32 25.51
N SER A 210 -12.78 37.63 24.44
CA SER A 210 -11.98 37.01 23.38
C SER A 210 -10.74 37.79 22.93
N PRO A 211 -9.75 37.08 22.36
CA PRO A 211 -9.10 37.57 21.16
C PRO A 211 -9.23 36.55 20.02
N THR A 212 -9.79 37.05 18.93
CA THR A 212 -9.47 36.71 17.54
C THR A 212 -8.03 36.22 17.35
N SER A 213 -7.87 35.00 16.83
CA SER A 213 -6.71 34.49 16.04
C SER A 213 -6.80 32.96 16.03
N LEU A 214 -6.78 32.19 14.95
CA LEU A 214 -6.56 32.42 13.53
C LEU A 214 -7.37 31.33 12.81
N SER A 215 -8.31 31.72 11.97
CA SER A 215 -8.73 30.89 10.86
C SER A 215 -7.55 30.83 9.89
N ILE A 216 -6.67 29.83 10.04
CA ILE A 216 -5.91 29.36 8.89
C ILE A 216 -6.94 28.66 8.03
N GLY A 217 -7.28 29.32 6.92
CA GLY A 217 -8.08 28.71 5.87
C GLY A 217 -7.45 27.37 5.51
N SER A 218 -8.25 26.31 5.62
CA SER A 218 -8.01 25.10 4.86
C SER A 218 -8.04 25.54 3.39
N ASP A 219 -6.88 25.73 2.79
CA ASP A 219 -6.78 25.73 1.34
C ASP A 219 -7.37 24.38 0.88
N ASP A 220 -8.43 24.45 0.07
CA ASP A 220 -9.14 23.33 -0.54
C ASP A 220 -8.15 22.28 -1.05
N LEU A 221 -7.95 21.23 -0.25
CA LEU A 221 -7.52 19.95 -0.75
C LEU A 221 -8.81 19.14 -0.84
N ASP A 222 -9.11 18.63 -2.03
CA ASP A 222 -10.15 17.61 -2.22
C ASP A 222 -9.73 16.34 -1.47
N LEU A 223 -9.93 16.34 -0.16
CA LEU A 223 -9.63 15.23 0.72
C LEU A 223 -10.66 14.12 0.43
N PRO A 224 -10.23 12.85 0.32
CA PRO A 224 -11.16 11.76 0.06
C PRO A 224 -12.22 11.70 1.17
N PRO A 225 -13.51 11.46 0.82
CA PRO A 225 -14.59 11.40 1.80
C PRO A 225 -14.31 10.30 2.82
N GLY A 226 -14.37 10.66 4.12
CA GLY A 226 -14.15 9.73 5.23
C GLY A 226 -12.75 9.74 5.87
N GLY A 227 -11.83 10.59 5.41
CA GLY A 227 -10.53 10.76 6.05
C GLY A 227 -10.57 11.59 7.36
N PRO A 228 -9.54 11.49 8.21
CA PRO A 228 -9.53 12.13 9.52
C PRO A 228 -9.42 13.66 9.42
N THR A 229 -10.53 14.37 9.61
CA THR A 229 -10.65 15.85 9.53
C THR A 229 -9.76 16.65 10.50
N GLN A 230 -9.04 15.99 11.41
CA GLN A 230 -8.17 16.64 12.42
C GLN A 230 -6.73 16.11 12.45
N MET A 231 -6.34 15.16 11.60
CA MET A 231 -4.97 14.64 11.61
C MET A 231 -4.07 15.41 10.66
N ILE A 232 -3.18 16.20 11.25
CA ILE A 232 -2.11 16.90 10.53
C ILE A 232 -0.97 15.92 10.33
N SER A 233 -0.46 15.81 9.10
CA SER A 233 0.78 15.08 8.84
C SER A 233 1.95 15.82 9.50
N VAL A 234 2.57 15.19 10.49
CA VAL A 234 3.76 15.71 11.16
C VAL A 234 4.97 14.96 10.63
N ARG A 235 5.72 15.62 9.74
CA ARG A 235 7.01 15.12 9.24
C ARG A 235 8.14 15.85 9.97
N PRO A 236 9.19 15.17 10.46
CA PRO A 236 10.32 15.84 11.09
C PRO A 236 11.00 16.78 10.09
N ASN A 237 11.53 17.90 10.59
CA ASN A 237 12.36 18.78 9.77
C ASN A 237 13.75 18.14 9.65
N VAL A 238 14.03 17.51 8.52
CA VAL A 238 15.27 16.80 8.23
C VAL A 238 16.17 17.66 7.34
N GLU A 239 17.45 17.73 7.67
CA GLU A 239 18.47 18.28 6.78
C GLU A 239 18.87 17.21 5.76
N PRO A 240 18.83 17.50 4.44
CA PRO A 240 19.18 16.53 3.43
C PRO A 240 20.66 16.13 3.57
N PRO A 241 21.01 14.86 3.31
CA PRO A 241 22.39 14.42 3.37
C PRO A 241 23.28 15.23 2.42
N PRO A 242 24.53 15.55 2.82
CA PRO A 242 25.40 16.41 2.02
C PRO A 242 25.63 15.84 0.62
N GLY A 243 25.68 16.71 -0.38
CA GLY A 243 25.99 16.35 -1.77
C GLY A 243 27.47 16.05 -2.03
N LEU A 244 28.28 15.95 -0.96
CA LEU A 244 29.71 15.64 -1.00
C LEU A 244 29.98 14.42 -0.11
N ARG A 245 30.81 13.48 -0.60
CA ARG A 245 31.43 12.44 0.21
C ARG A 245 32.93 12.44 -0.07
N ASP A 246 33.74 12.40 0.98
CA ASP A 246 35.21 12.40 0.88
C ASP A 246 35.74 13.54 -0.02
N GLY A 247 35.09 14.71 0.01
CA GLY A 247 35.42 15.88 -0.79
C GLY A 247 35.00 15.82 -2.26
N LYS A 248 34.31 14.76 -2.70
CA LYS A 248 33.83 14.59 -4.08
C LYS A 248 32.31 14.70 -4.14
N SER A 249 31.79 15.31 -5.20
CA SER A 249 30.35 15.37 -5.44
C SER A 249 29.76 13.98 -5.58
N VAL A 250 28.57 13.80 -5.04
CA VAL A 250 27.80 12.55 -5.15
C VAL A 250 26.40 12.81 -5.66
N VAL A 251 25.87 11.83 -6.37
CA VAL A 251 24.48 11.76 -6.80
C VAL A 251 23.85 10.51 -6.23
N ARG A 252 22.59 10.61 -5.81
CA ARG A 252 21.82 9.49 -5.29
C ARG A 252 20.78 9.08 -6.31
N LEU A 253 20.92 7.84 -6.77
CA LEU A 253 19.92 7.17 -7.57
C LEU A 253 19.16 6.17 -6.70
N ALA A 254 17.89 5.97 -6.98
CA ALA A 254 17.04 5.08 -6.21
C ALA A 254 16.13 4.25 -7.11
N THR A 255 15.63 3.15 -6.57
CA THR A 255 14.52 2.39 -7.14
C THR A 255 13.41 2.22 -6.11
N TRP A 256 12.16 2.26 -6.57
CA TRP A 256 10.99 2.10 -5.70
C TRP A 256 9.77 1.59 -6.47
N SER A 257 9.29 0.39 -6.13
CA SER A 257 7.97 -0.09 -6.54
C SER A 257 6.88 0.65 -5.78
N LEU A 258 5.92 1.24 -6.49
CA LEU A 258 4.81 2.00 -5.88
C LEU A 258 3.53 1.16 -5.69
N ASP A 259 3.63 -0.17 -5.80
CA ASP A 259 2.60 -1.14 -5.41
C ASP A 259 1.21 -0.82 -5.99
N GLY A 260 1.07 -0.98 -7.31
CA GLY A 260 -0.14 -0.70 -8.08
C GLY A 260 -0.55 0.78 -8.03
N CYS A 261 0.33 1.69 -8.42
CA CYS A 261 0.07 3.12 -8.37
C CYS A 261 -0.84 3.59 -9.51
N SER A 262 -2.12 3.83 -9.21
CA SER A 262 -3.08 4.52 -10.09
C SER A 262 -3.03 6.03 -9.92
N CYS A 263 -3.71 6.79 -10.80
CA CYS A 263 -3.88 8.22 -10.60
C CYS A 263 -4.59 8.55 -9.27
N ASP A 264 -5.56 7.73 -8.83
CA ASP A 264 -6.24 7.94 -7.55
C ASP A 264 -5.27 7.79 -6.37
N LYS A 265 -4.43 6.75 -6.39
CA LYS A 265 -3.39 6.55 -5.37
C LYS A 265 -2.39 7.70 -5.39
N ALA A 266 -1.96 8.16 -6.55
CA ALA A 266 -1.04 9.29 -6.69
C ALA A 266 -1.66 10.66 -6.35
N ASN A 267 -2.98 10.81 -6.48
CA ASN A 267 -3.71 12.01 -6.09
C ASN A 267 -3.96 12.11 -4.59
N ASN A 268 -3.97 10.97 -3.87
CA ASN A 268 -4.07 10.97 -2.41
C ASN A 268 -2.95 11.86 -1.82
N PRO A 269 -3.30 12.87 -1.00
CA PRO A 269 -2.32 13.84 -0.49
C PRO A 269 -1.29 13.20 0.43
N GLY A 270 -1.65 12.17 1.18
CA GLY A 270 -0.74 11.44 2.04
C GLY A 270 0.31 10.66 1.24
N VAL A 271 -0.12 9.92 0.20
CA VAL A 271 0.80 9.21 -0.70
C VAL A 271 1.72 10.19 -1.43
N LYS A 272 1.14 11.25 -1.99
CA LYS A 272 1.88 12.30 -2.71
C LYS A 272 2.92 12.98 -1.83
N GLU A 273 2.56 13.33 -0.59
CA GLU A 273 3.50 13.87 0.39
C GLU A 273 4.63 12.89 0.71
N VAL A 274 4.30 11.63 1.02
CA VAL A 274 5.29 10.60 1.36
C VAL A 274 6.29 10.43 0.24
N VAL A 275 5.83 10.26 -1.01
CA VAL A 275 6.73 10.06 -2.15
C VAL A 275 7.63 11.28 -2.35
N CYS A 276 7.05 12.49 -2.45
CA CYS A 276 7.81 13.70 -2.74
C CYS A 276 8.79 14.06 -1.63
N MET A 277 8.34 14.04 -0.38
CA MET A 277 9.20 14.38 0.74
C MET A 277 10.29 13.32 0.97
N THR A 278 10.04 12.04 0.67
CA THR A 278 11.07 11.00 0.74
C THR A 278 12.23 11.28 -0.22
N LEU A 279 11.93 11.76 -1.43
CA LEU A 279 12.94 12.16 -2.40
C LEU A 279 13.76 13.37 -1.91
N LEU A 280 13.08 14.38 -1.39
CA LEU A 280 13.71 15.60 -0.88
C LEU A 280 14.59 15.34 0.34
N GLU A 281 14.08 14.61 1.34
CA GLU A 281 14.79 14.33 2.58
C GLU A 281 15.99 13.42 2.39
N ASN A 282 15.95 12.52 1.41
CA ASN A 282 17.06 11.63 1.10
C ASN A 282 17.97 12.16 0.00
N ASP A 283 17.69 13.35 -0.52
CA ASP A 283 18.38 14.00 -1.64
C ASP A 283 18.57 13.05 -2.84
N ILE A 284 17.49 12.30 -3.15
CA ILE A 284 17.44 11.42 -4.32
C ILE A 284 17.24 12.30 -5.55
N LYS A 285 18.09 12.13 -6.56
CA LYS A 285 18.06 12.95 -7.80
C LYS A 285 17.55 12.21 -9.01
N LEU A 286 17.56 10.88 -8.97
CA LEU A 286 17.08 10.01 -10.04
C LEU A 286 16.40 8.79 -9.41
N LEU A 287 15.10 8.65 -9.64
CA LEU A 287 14.28 7.55 -9.15
C LEU A 287 13.79 6.71 -10.33
N ALA A 288 14.02 5.41 -10.27
CA ALA A 288 13.33 4.43 -11.09
C ALA A 288 12.09 3.92 -10.35
N VAL A 289 10.95 3.93 -11.04
CA VAL A 289 9.65 3.58 -10.48
C VAL A 289 9.10 2.34 -11.17
N GLN A 290 8.54 1.44 -10.37
CA GLN A 290 7.86 0.22 -10.83
C GLN A 290 6.39 0.20 -10.38
N ASP A 291 5.63 -0.69 -11.00
CA ASP A 291 4.22 -1.00 -10.69
C ASP A 291 3.25 0.20 -10.77
N LEU A 292 3.38 1.00 -11.84
CA LEU A 292 2.40 2.04 -12.18
C LEU A 292 1.23 1.40 -12.94
N LEU A 293 -0.01 1.64 -12.53
CA LEU A 293 -1.21 1.16 -13.24
C LEU A 293 -1.58 2.08 -14.40
N GLU A 294 -1.28 3.38 -14.24
CA GLU A 294 -1.55 4.44 -15.19
C GLU A 294 -0.30 5.30 -15.34
N ARG A 295 -0.01 5.75 -16.56
CA ARG A 295 1.23 6.48 -16.85
C ARG A 295 1.21 7.87 -16.21
N GLU A 296 0.04 8.48 -16.20
CA GLU A 296 -0.24 9.82 -15.69
C GLU A 296 -0.08 9.91 -14.17
N ALA A 297 -0.01 8.77 -13.46
CA ALA A 297 0.21 8.72 -12.02
C ALA A 297 1.58 9.31 -11.62
N LEU A 298 2.63 9.03 -12.41
CA LEU A 298 3.98 9.52 -12.11
C LEU A 298 4.07 11.05 -12.24
N ASP A 299 3.32 11.63 -13.17
CA ASP A 299 3.27 13.08 -13.39
C ASP A 299 2.71 13.83 -12.18
N LYS A 300 1.84 13.20 -11.39
CA LYS A 300 1.30 13.82 -10.16
C LYS A 300 2.39 14.11 -9.13
N PHE A 301 3.36 13.20 -8.96
CA PHE A 301 4.50 13.41 -8.08
C PHE A 301 5.47 14.44 -8.67
N CYS A 302 5.72 14.37 -9.97
CA CYS A 302 6.55 15.33 -10.70
C CYS A 302 6.03 16.77 -10.56
N MET A 303 4.72 16.97 -10.76
CA MET A 303 4.07 18.27 -10.58
C MET A 303 4.19 18.78 -9.15
N GLU A 304 3.99 17.92 -8.15
CA GLU A 304 4.08 18.31 -6.75
C GLU A 304 5.51 18.74 -6.34
N LEU A 305 6.54 18.01 -6.79
CA LEU A 305 7.93 18.38 -6.52
C LEU A 305 8.27 19.77 -7.08
N ASN A 306 7.74 20.10 -8.26
CA ASN A 306 7.95 21.39 -8.90
C ASN A 306 7.13 22.51 -8.24
N GLN A 307 5.82 22.30 -8.04
CA GLN A 307 4.88 23.32 -7.60
C GLN A 307 4.84 23.49 -6.07
N GLY A 308 5.02 22.42 -5.30
CA GLY A 308 4.96 22.41 -3.84
C GLY A 308 3.59 22.80 -3.29
N THR A 309 2.53 22.12 -3.73
CA THR A 309 1.17 22.46 -3.32
C THR A 309 0.89 22.02 -1.88
N LEU A 310 1.44 20.87 -1.45
CA LEU A 310 1.26 20.29 -0.13
C LEU A 310 2.06 21.04 0.93
N ALA A 311 1.52 21.11 2.15
CA ALA A 311 2.06 21.94 3.22
C ALA A 311 3.53 21.59 3.57
N ASN A 312 3.89 20.31 3.70
CA ASN A 312 5.25 19.92 4.05
C ASN A 312 6.24 20.12 2.89
N VAL A 313 5.81 19.91 1.64
CA VAL A 313 6.62 20.19 0.45
C VAL A 313 6.86 21.69 0.29
N ARG A 314 5.84 22.51 0.55
CA ARG A 314 5.94 23.99 0.54
C ARG A 314 6.89 24.51 1.64
N LYS A 315 6.87 23.88 2.82
CA LYS A 315 7.73 24.23 3.96
C LYS A 315 9.18 23.76 3.80
N TRP A 316 9.48 22.93 2.80
CA TRP A 316 10.83 22.46 2.53
C TRP A 316 11.77 23.64 2.25
N LYS A 317 12.85 23.74 3.03
CA LYS A 317 13.75 24.91 3.03
C LYS A 317 14.90 24.80 2.02
N TRP A 318 15.17 23.59 1.54
CA TRP A 318 16.29 23.31 0.65
C TRP A 318 15.84 23.33 -0.81
N PRO A 319 16.77 23.36 -1.79
CA PRO A 319 16.41 23.31 -3.19
C PRO A 319 15.57 22.07 -3.51
N ARG A 320 14.39 22.28 -4.11
CA ARG A 320 13.57 21.15 -4.58
C ARG A 320 14.10 20.56 -5.88
N GLY A 321 14.67 21.39 -6.75
CA GLY A 321 15.14 21.00 -8.08
C GLY A 321 14.11 21.28 -9.18
N LEU A 322 14.39 20.81 -10.40
CA LEU A 322 13.52 20.90 -11.58
C LEU A 322 13.24 19.49 -12.08
N TRP A 323 12.11 18.95 -11.66
CA TRP A 323 11.77 17.55 -11.84
C TRP A 323 11.12 17.28 -13.19
N LYS A 324 11.51 16.17 -13.80
CA LYS A 324 10.95 15.62 -15.04
C LYS A 324 10.62 14.15 -14.84
N SER A 325 9.61 13.67 -15.54
CA SER A 325 9.13 12.29 -15.53
C SER A 325 9.14 11.71 -16.93
N VAL A 326 9.31 10.39 -17.01
CA VAL A 326 9.08 9.60 -18.23
C VAL A 326 8.52 8.24 -17.81
N VAL A 327 7.56 7.72 -18.57
CA VAL A 327 6.96 6.39 -18.35
C VAL A 327 7.01 5.61 -19.65
N SER A 328 7.14 4.29 -19.56
CA SER A 328 7.12 3.41 -20.72
C SER A 328 5.82 3.59 -21.54
N GLU A 329 5.95 3.59 -22.86
CA GLU A 329 4.79 3.71 -23.76
C GLU A 329 3.90 2.47 -23.74
N LYS A 330 4.53 1.29 -23.58
CA LYS A 330 3.85 0.01 -23.43
C LYS A 330 4.05 -0.54 -22.01
N PRO A 331 3.19 -1.46 -21.55
CA PRO A 331 3.38 -2.17 -20.30
C PRO A 331 4.72 -2.88 -20.21
N THR A 332 5.33 -2.81 -19.03
CA THR A 332 6.64 -3.40 -18.69
C THR A 332 6.54 -4.54 -17.70
N GLY A 333 5.34 -4.80 -17.15
CA GLY A 333 5.13 -5.84 -16.17
C GLY A 333 3.66 -6.17 -15.96
N PHE A 334 3.41 -6.95 -14.93
CA PHE A 334 2.07 -7.22 -14.43
C PHE A 334 1.97 -6.78 -12.98
N SER A 335 0.82 -6.22 -12.62
CA SER A 335 0.52 -5.84 -11.24
C SER A 335 -0.31 -6.93 -10.56
N ASN A 336 0.15 -7.38 -9.39
CA ASN A 336 -0.60 -8.34 -8.56
C ASN A 336 -1.87 -7.72 -7.94
N LYS A 337 -2.04 -6.39 -8.00
CA LYS A 337 -3.20 -5.69 -7.44
C LYS A 337 -4.44 -5.72 -8.36
N ILE A 338 -4.30 -6.11 -9.61
CA ILE A 338 -5.40 -6.20 -10.57
C ILE A 338 -5.68 -7.69 -10.89
N LEU A 339 -6.83 -8.20 -10.43
CA LEU A 339 -7.25 -9.59 -10.62
C LEU A 339 -7.74 -9.93 -12.05
N CYS A 340 -7.79 -8.96 -12.96
CA CYS A 340 -8.17 -9.18 -14.36
C CYS A 340 -7.01 -9.81 -15.14
N SER A 341 -7.32 -10.62 -16.17
CA SER A 341 -6.36 -11.23 -17.11
C SER A 341 -5.51 -10.23 -17.94
N GLN A 342 -5.57 -8.94 -17.61
CA GLN A 342 -4.93 -7.80 -18.27
C GLN A 342 -4.31 -6.83 -17.26
N GLY A 343 -3.99 -7.26 -16.03
CA GLY A 343 -3.36 -6.42 -14.99
C GLY A 343 -1.96 -5.96 -15.38
N VAL A 344 -1.87 -5.03 -16.33
CA VAL A 344 -0.64 -4.48 -16.87
C VAL A 344 -0.08 -3.44 -15.90
N SER A 345 1.24 -3.39 -15.83
CA SER A 345 1.94 -2.34 -15.12
C SER A 345 2.96 -1.67 -16.02
N TYR A 346 3.25 -0.41 -15.72
CA TYR A 346 4.23 0.43 -16.39
C TYR A 346 5.39 0.73 -15.45
N SER A 347 6.53 1.04 -16.04
CA SER A 347 7.73 1.47 -15.35
C SER A 347 8.11 2.87 -15.81
N GLY A 348 8.68 3.65 -14.91
CA GLY A 348 9.03 5.04 -15.20
C GLY A 348 10.32 5.49 -14.54
N PHE A 349 10.73 6.70 -14.88
CA PHE A 349 11.81 7.41 -14.21
C PHE A 349 11.37 8.83 -13.86
N LEU A 350 11.83 9.30 -12.72
CA LEU A 350 11.62 10.64 -12.22
C LEU A 350 12.99 11.22 -11.85
N TRP A 351 13.34 12.40 -12.34
CA TRP A 351 14.68 12.95 -12.12
C TRP A 351 14.72 14.47 -12.01
N ASP A 352 15.69 14.96 -11.26
CA ASP A 352 15.99 16.39 -11.12
C ASP A 352 16.98 16.84 -12.20
N SER A 353 16.47 17.49 -13.24
CA SER A 353 17.28 18.02 -14.33
C SER A 353 18.20 19.19 -13.92
N SER A 354 17.90 19.87 -12.81
CA SER A 354 18.79 20.92 -12.30
C SER A 354 20.07 20.38 -11.66
N SER A 355 20.09 19.07 -11.36
CA SER A 355 21.26 18.37 -10.82
C SER A 355 22.19 17.82 -11.91
N GLY A 356 22.11 18.34 -13.15
CA GLY A 356 22.96 17.90 -14.27
C GLY A 356 22.63 16.49 -14.76
N ILE A 357 21.37 16.07 -14.58
CA ILE A 357 20.85 14.77 -15.03
C ILE A 357 19.94 14.98 -16.23
N ASP A 358 20.32 14.43 -17.37
CA ASP A 358 19.56 14.56 -18.60
C ASP A 358 19.29 13.19 -19.24
N LEU A 359 18.01 12.92 -19.51
CA LEU A 359 17.58 11.75 -20.26
C LEU A 359 17.90 11.94 -21.75
N ARG A 360 18.56 10.97 -22.38
CA ARG A 360 18.84 10.98 -23.82
C ARG A 360 17.81 10.23 -24.62
N ASN A 361 17.54 9.00 -24.22
CA ASN A 361 16.54 8.17 -24.84
C ASN A 361 16.08 7.08 -23.86
N THR A 362 14.95 6.49 -24.20
CA THR A 362 14.42 5.31 -23.56
C THR A 362 14.20 4.23 -24.62
N VAL A 363 14.43 2.98 -24.25
CA VAL A 363 14.27 1.84 -25.15
C VAL A 363 13.43 0.80 -24.43
N LEU A 364 12.40 0.29 -25.10
CA LEU A 364 11.66 -0.87 -24.61
C LEU A 364 12.16 -2.10 -25.36
N LEU A 365 12.85 -3.00 -24.66
CA LEU A 365 13.39 -4.21 -25.25
C LEU A 365 12.37 -5.33 -25.15
N GLU A 366 11.68 -5.59 -26.25
CA GLU A 366 10.70 -6.67 -26.36
C GLU A 366 11.38 -8.03 -26.47
N SER A 367 10.80 -9.04 -25.81
CA SER A 367 11.22 -10.43 -26.00
C SER A 367 10.64 -10.93 -27.33
N PRO A 368 11.43 -11.55 -28.22
CA PRO A 368 10.88 -12.22 -29.39
C PRO A 368 9.94 -13.33 -28.91
N ALA A 369 8.68 -13.31 -29.36
CA ALA A 369 7.67 -14.28 -28.97
C ALA A 369 8.05 -15.67 -29.50
N VAL A 370 8.55 -16.54 -28.61
CA VAL A 370 8.88 -17.94 -28.99
C VAL A 370 7.62 -18.81 -29.01
N ASP A 371 6.55 -18.42 -28.28
CA ASP A 371 5.24 -19.07 -28.33
C ASP A 371 4.11 -18.05 -28.16
N ARG A 372 2.95 -18.25 -28.81
CA ARG A 372 1.78 -17.36 -28.70
C ARG A 372 1.18 -17.24 -27.28
N ASN A 373 1.73 -17.96 -26.30
CA ASN A 373 1.27 -18.02 -24.91
C ASN A 373 2.33 -17.60 -23.85
N SER A 374 3.56 -17.26 -24.24
CA SER A 374 4.59 -16.83 -23.28
C SER A 374 4.76 -15.31 -23.28
N THR A 375 3.97 -14.61 -22.47
CA THR A 375 4.11 -13.17 -22.22
C THR A 375 5.33 -12.91 -21.34
N SER A 376 6.48 -12.68 -21.98
CA SER A 376 7.67 -12.13 -21.34
C SER A 376 7.52 -10.62 -21.22
N SER A 377 7.73 -10.09 -20.01
CA SER A 377 7.61 -8.67 -19.71
C SER A 377 8.79 -7.91 -20.31
N PRO A 378 8.56 -6.86 -21.11
CA PRO A 378 9.64 -6.16 -21.79
C PRO A 378 10.48 -5.33 -20.82
N LEU A 379 11.77 -5.22 -21.08
CA LEU A 379 12.70 -4.45 -20.25
C LEU A 379 12.66 -2.97 -20.61
N TYR A 380 12.51 -2.10 -19.62
CA TYR A 380 12.52 -0.66 -19.83
C TYR A 380 13.89 -0.06 -19.54
N LEU A 381 14.54 0.41 -20.60
CA LEU A 381 15.84 1.04 -20.55
C LEU A 381 15.75 2.55 -20.62
N ALA A 382 16.65 3.22 -19.90
CA ALA A 382 16.89 4.64 -20.05
C ALA A 382 18.39 4.95 -20.04
N ASN A 383 18.81 5.78 -20.99
CA ASN A 383 20.18 6.29 -21.06
C ASN A 383 20.20 7.72 -20.55
N PHE A 384 20.91 7.94 -19.45
CA PHE A 384 21.08 9.24 -18.81
C PHE A 384 22.50 9.76 -18.99
N PHE A 385 22.65 11.08 -19.09
CA PHE A 385 23.88 11.75 -18.70
C PHE A 385 23.76 12.24 -17.27
N VAL A 386 24.79 12.01 -16.48
CA VAL A 386 24.92 12.46 -15.09
C VAL A 386 26.25 13.20 -15.01
N GLY A 387 26.21 14.52 -15.21
CA GLY A 387 27.42 15.29 -15.50
C GLY A 387 28.06 14.85 -16.82
N SER A 388 29.34 14.47 -16.79
CA SER A 388 30.01 13.92 -17.98
C SER A 388 29.80 12.42 -18.19
N TYR A 389 29.23 11.71 -17.21
CA TYR A 389 29.07 10.26 -17.27
C TYR A 389 27.81 9.85 -18.04
N LYS A 390 27.94 8.89 -18.95
CA LYS A 390 26.79 8.20 -19.56
C LYS A 390 26.44 6.98 -18.70
N LEU A 391 25.21 6.92 -18.22
CA LEU A 391 24.70 5.84 -17.38
C LEU A 391 23.50 5.18 -18.05
N THR A 392 23.55 3.86 -18.21
CA THR A 392 22.42 3.07 -18.72
C THR A 392 21.71 2.40 -17.54
N LEU A 393 20.43 2.72 -17.37
CA LEU A 393 19.56 2.13 -16.34
C LEU A 393 18.61 1.12 -16.98
N VAL A 394 18.52 -0.07 -16.39
CA VAL A 394 17.52 -1.10 -16.72
C VAL A 394 16.54 -1.17 -15.56
N ASN A 395 15.29 -0.82 -15.82
CA ASN A 395 14.21 -0.85 -14.86
C ASN A 395 13.43 -2.16 -15.01
N ILE A 396 13.51 -3.01 -13.98
CA ILE A 396 12.90 -4.34 -13.92
C ILE A 396 11.72 -4.35 -12.96
N HIS A 397 10.62 -4.97 -13.37
CA HIS A 397 9.49 -5.28 -12.49
C HIS A 397 9.07 -6.72 -12.69
N ILE A 398 9.40 -7.57 -11.71
CA ILE A 398 9.07 -9.00 -11.74
C ILE A 398 8.27 -9.30 -10.47
N PRO A 399 6.94 -9.44 -10.58
CA PRO A 399 6.12 -9.71 -9.41
C PRO A 399 6.51 -11.06 -8.78
N ALA A 400 6.60 -11.09 -7.46
CA ALA A 400 6.83 -12.32 -6.71
C ALA A 400 5.75 -13.37 -7.07
N THR A 401 6.18 -14.55 -7.50
CA THR A 401 5.27 -15.67 -7.74
C THR A 401 4.75 -16.15 -6.39
N ALA A 402 3.42 -16.18 -6.22
CA ALA A 402 2.82 -16.87 -5.09
C ALA A 402 3.32 -18.32 -5.09
N SER A 403 3.79 -18.80 -3.93
CA SER A 403 4.37 -20.13 -3.72
C SER A 403 3.68 -21.24 -4.52
N PRO A 404 4.42 -22.17 -5.14
CA PRO A 404 3.81 -23.35 -5.73
C PRO A 404 3.22 -24.20 -4.60
N VAL A 405 1.90 -24.36 -4.60
CA VAL A 405 1.29 -25.50 -3.91
C VAL A 405 1.93 -26.75 -4.53
N PRO A 406 2.46 -27.71 -3.75
CA PRO A 406 3.01 -28.93 -4.30
C PRO A 406 1.86 -29.81 -4.78
N SER A 407 1.34 -29.51 -5.97
CA SER A 407 0.54 -30.47 -6.73
C SER A 407 1.52 -31.49 -7.31
N ASN A 408 1.45 -32.72 -6.81
CA ASN A 408 2.09 -33.89 -7.43
C ASN A 408 1.77 -33.91 -8.94
N GLY A 409 2.77 -33.58 -9.75
CA GLY A 409 2.66 -33.57 -11.20
C GLY A 409 3.73 -32.68 -11.82
N ASN A 410 4.74 -33.31 -12.42
CA ASN A 410 5.78 -32.69 -13.24
C ASN A 410 5.21 -31.56 -14.13
N ASN A 411 5.54 -30.30 -13.82
CA ASN A 411 5.53 -29.18 -14.75
C ASN A 411 6.34 -28.01 -14.17
N HIS A 412 7.67 -28.18 -14.18
CA HIS A 412 8.66 -27.19 -13.73
C HIS A 412 8.98 -26.11 -14.80
N ILE A 413 8.05 -25.81 -15.72
CA ILE A 413 8.39 -25.19 -17.03
C ILE A 413 8.10 -23.68 -17.10
N THR A 414 7.38 -23.07 -16.16
CA THR A 414 6.85 -21.69 -16.34
C THR A 414 7.70 -20.55 -15.77
N GLY A 415 8.52 -20.79 -14.74
CA GLY A 415 9.41 -19.76 -14.14
C GLY A 415 10.76 -19.61 -14.85
N ASP A 416 11.34 -20.74 -15.27
CA ASP A 416 12.68 -20.80 -15.88
C ASP A 416 12.75 -20.11 -17.24
N ALA A 417 11.70 -20.20 -18.06
CA ALA A 417 11.69 -19.61 -19.41
C ALA A 417 11.74 -18.07 -19.38
N LYS A 418 11.02 -17.41 -18.45
CA LYS A 418 11.04 -15.94 -18.32
C LYS A 418 12.42 -15.43 -17.91
N CYS A 419 13.05 -16.07 -16.92
CA CYS A 419 14.38 -15.72 -16.45
C CYS A 419 15.47 -15.98 -17.52
N GLN A 420 15.32 -17.04 -18.32
CA GLN A 420 16.25 -17.34 -19.42
C GLN A 420 16.21 -16.28 -20.55
N HIS A 421 15.04 -15.72 -20.88
CA HIS A 421 14.94 -14.66 -21.88
C HIS A 421 15.49 -13.32 -21.38
N LEU A 422 15.17 -12.95 -20.14
CA LEU A 422 15.81 -11.82 -19.43
C LEU A 422 17.33 -11.97 -19.43
N SER A 423 17.82 -13.20 -19.25
CA SER A 423 19.24 -13.52 -19.30
C SER A 423 19.91 -13.09 -20.60
N HIS A 424 19.33 -13.52 -21.73
CA HIS A 424 19.90 -13.24 -23.05
C HIS A 424 19.91 -11.74 -23.37
N SER A 425 18.80 -11.05 -23.12
CA SER A 425 18.67 -9.61 -23.38
C SER A 425 19.69 -8.78 -22.61
N ILE A 426 19.85 -9.05 -21.31
CA ILE A 426 20.83 -8.36 -20.47
C ILE A 426 22.27 -8.71 -20.89
N GLN A 427 22.54 -9.96 -21.32
CA GLN A 427 23.85 -10.36 -21.83
C GLN A 427 24.24 -9.63 -23.10
N GLU A 428 23.34 -9.52 -24.08
CA GLU A 428 23.59 -8.74 -25.30
C GLU A 428 23.85 -7.26 -24.97
N MET A 429 23.12 -6.71 -24.02
CA MET A 429 23.35 -5.34 -23.58
C MET A 429 24.71 -5.14 -22.90
N LEU A 430 25.13 -6.06 -22.04
CA LEU A 430 26.43 -6.00 -21.36
C LEU A 430 27.61 -6.10 -22.33
N LYS A 431 27.41 -6.64 -23.54
CA LYS A 431 28.42 -6.58 -24.61
C LYS A 431 28.62 -5.17 -25.16
N VAL A 432 27.57 -4.34 -25.15
CA VAL A 432 27.55 -3.00 -25.77
C VAL A 432 27.79 -1.90 -24.74
N GLU A 433 27.10 -1.95 -23.61
CA GLU A 433 27.12 -0.91 -22.57
C GLU A 433 27.97 -1.37 -21.38
N LYS A 434 29.00 -0.57 -21.05
CA LYS A 434 29.90 -0.86 -19.93
C LYS A 434 29.31 -0.39 -18.61
N ASP A 435 28.75 0.82 -18.60
CA ASP A 435 28.25 1.51 -17.40
C ASP A 435 26.75 1.24 -17.21
N LEU A 436 26.45 0.00 -16.82
CA LEU A 436 25.10 -0.54 -16.66
C LEU A 436 24.71 -0.63 -15.19
N VAL A 437 23.50 -0.15 -14.86
CA VAL A 437 22.82 -0.41 -13.59
C VAL A 437 21.50 -1.10 -13.86
N VAL A 438 21.27 -2.23 -13.21
CA VAL A 438 20.01 -2.98 -13.27
C VAL A 438 19.32 -2.84 -11.93
N LEU A 439 18.12 -2.27 -11.90
CA LEU A 439 17.43 -1.93 -10.65
C LEU A 439 15.93 -2.19 -10.77
N GLY A 440 15.27 -2.34 -9.63
CA GLY A 440 13.82 -2.56 -9.58
C GLY A 440 13.40 -3.59 -8.56
N ASP A 441 12.17 -4.07 -8.75
CA ASP A 441 11.58 -5.18 -8.01
C ASP A 441 11.88 -6.48 -8.74
N PHE A 442 12.69 -7.33 -8.09
CA PHE A 442 13.09 -8.63 -8.62
C PHE A 442 12.15 -9.75 -8.14
N GLY A 443 11.24 -9.49 -7.20
CA GLY A 443 10.31 -10.49 -6.66
C GLY A 443 10.94 -11.59 -5.80
N THR A 444 12.27 -11.75 -5.84
CA THR A 444 13.03 -12.74 -5.05
C THR A 444 14.35 -12.18 -4.53
N SER A 445 14.92 -12.85 -3.53
CA SER A 445 16.20 -12.47 -2.92
C SER A 445 17.35 -12.44 -3.92
N PRO A 446 18.33 -11.53 -3.78
CA PRO A 446 19.49 -11.46 -4.67
C PRO A 446 20.38 -12.70 -4.65
N GLN A 447 20.22 -13.63 -3.69
CA GLN A 447 20.89 -14.93 -3.65
C GLN A 447 20.13 -16.04 -4.41
N SER A 448 18.91 -15.77 -4.89
CA SER A 448 18.15 -16.72 -5.72
C SER A 448 18.95 -17.13 -6.96
N SER A 449 18.83 -18.40 -7.37
CA SER A 449 19.44 -18.93 -8.60
C SER A 449 18.92 -18.23 -9.86
N GLU A 450 17.74 -17.59 -9.78
CA GLU A 450 17.17 -16.76 -10.86
C GLU A 450 18.12 -15.65 -11.29
N TRP A 451 18.89 -15.10 -10.34
CA TRP A 451 19.83 -13.99 -10.57
C TRP A 451 21.28 -14.45 -10.77
N ASP A 452 21.53 -15.75 -10.94
CA ASP A 452 22.88 -16.26 -11.25
C ASP A 452 23.44 -15.65 -12.54
N MET A 453 22.59 -15.31 -13.50
CA MET A 453 23.04 -14.68 -14.74
C MET A 453 23.67 -13.31 -14.51
N LEU A 454 23.12 -12.46 -13.62
CA LEU A 454 23.70 -11.17 -13.29
C LEU A 454 25.07 -11.35 -12.63
N ARG A 455 25.16 -12.32 -11.71
CA ARG A 455 26.43 -12.67 -11.03
C ARG A 455 27.48 -13.21 -12.00
N LYS A 456 27.09 -14.08 -12.93
CA LYS A 456 27.97 -14.62 -13.99
C LYS A 456 28.54 -13.51 -14.86
N GLU A 457 27.73 -12.52 -15.19
CA GLU A 457 28.16 -11.31 -15.91
C GLU A 457 28.87 -10.26 -15.01
N LYS A 458 29.25 -10.65 -13.78
CA LYS A 458 30.03 -9.85 -12.82
C LYS A 458 29.33 -8.56 -12.37
N LEU A 459 28.00 -8.49 -12.47
CA LEU A 459 27.20 -7.48 -11.77
C LEU A 459 27.21 -7.79 -10.26
N CYS A 460 27.15 -6.75 -9.45
CA CYS A 460 27.11 -6.89 -7.99
C CYS A 460 25.84 -6.24 -7.44
N ALA A 461 25.04 -7.03 -6.73
CA ALA A 461 23.94 -6.54 -5.92
C ALA A 461 24.47 -5.63 -4.82
N LEU A 462 23.79 -4.50 -4.60
CA LEU A 462 24.14 -3.53 -3.58
C LEU A 462 23.40 -3.75 -2.26
N VAL A 463 22.23 -4.39 -2.29
CA VAL A 463 21.48 -4.78 -1.09
C VAL A 463 21.75 -6.25 -0.78
N LEU A 464 22.06 -6.54 0.49
CA LEU A 464 22.36 -7.90 0.95
C LEU A 464 21.06 -8.67 1.25
N SER A 465 21.08 -10.00 1.09
CA SER A 465 19.88 -10.85 1.30
C SER A 465 19.30 -10.83 2.72
N ASN A 466 20.08 -10.40 3.72
CA ASN A 466 19.63 -10.24 5.11
C ASN A 466 19.01 -8.86 5.38
N GLU A 467 19.03 -7.96 4.40
CA GLU A 467 18.39 -6.65 4.48
C GLU A 467 17.05 -6.71 3.75
N PHE A 468 15.96 -6.53 4.50
CA PHE A 468 14.64 -6.54 3.89
C PHE A 468 14.40 -5.22 3.14
N THR A 469 13.63 -5.29 2.06
CA THR A 469 13.24 -4.13 1.25
C THR A 469 11.73 -3.91 1.24
N ASN A 470 10.94 -4.80 1.85
CA ASN A 470 9.52 -4.55 2.10
C ASN A 470 9.24 -3.88 3.46
N ILE A 471 8.03 -3.35 3.61
CA ILE A 471 7.51 -2.73 4.83
C ILE A 471 5.99 -2.88 4.90
N THR A 472 5.46 -3.05 6.11
CA THR A 472 4.03 -2.85 6.40
C THR A 472 3.88 -2.14 7.74
N THR A 473 2.70 -1.62 8.05
CA THR A 473 2.40 -1.04 9.38
C THR A 473 2.54 -2.06 10.51
N ARG A 474 2.30 -3.35 10.22
CA ARG A 474 2.44 -4.47 11.18
C ARG A 474 3.86 -5.01 11.27
N SER A 475 4.62 -4.91 10.18
CA SER A 475 6.02 -5.36 10.11
C SER A 475 6.92 -4.24 9.55
N PRO A 476 7.25 -3.23 10.38
CA PRO A 476 8.02 -2.07 9.92
C PRO A 476 9.47 -2.41 9.54
N GLN A 477 10.00 -3.52 10.05
CA GLN A 477 11.34 -4.01 9.72
C GLN A 477 11.38 -4.82 8.41
N GLY A 478 10.22 -5.19 7.86
CA GLY A 478 10.15 -6.05 6.68
C GLY A 478 10.42 -7.53 6.99
N THR A 479 10.26 -8.34 5.96
CA THR A 479 10.40 -9.81 5.96
C THR A 479 11.04 -10.36 4.69
N HIS A 480 11.10 -9.56 3.62
CA HIS A 480 11.55 -9.99 2.30
C HIS A 480 12.51 -8.96 1.68
N CYS A 481 13.50 -9.45 0.97
CA CYS A 481 14.38 -8.65 0.10
C CYS A 481 13.94 -8.89 -1.34
N LEU A 482 13.13 -7.97 -1.89
CA LEU A 482 12.54 -8.06 -3.23
C LEU A 482 13.21 -7.06 -4.19
N ASP A 483 13.46 -5.84 -3.72
CA ASP A 483 14.11 -4.79 -4.49
C ASP A 483 15.64 -4.84 -4.41
N ASN A 484 16.33 -4.46 -5.48
CA ASN A 484 17.80 -4.32 -5.47
C ASN A 484 18.31 -3.32 -6.51
N ILE A 485 19.60 -3.00 -6.42
CA ILE A 485 20.37 -2.27 -7.43
C ILE A 485 21.62 -3.11 -7.71
N TRP A 486 21.81 -3.49 -8.97
CA TRP A 486 22.96 -4.24 -9.46
C TRP A 486 23.82 -3.35 -10.32
N VAL A 487 25.10 -3.27 -10.00
CA VAL A 487 26.06 -2.40 -10.70
C VAL A 487 27.09 -3.20 -11.48
N SER A 488 27.41 -2.73 -12.69
CA SER A 488 28.46 -3.34 -13.51
C SER A 488 29.84 -3.12 -12.90
N ARG A 489 30.82 -3.90 -13.36
CA ARG A 489 32.20 -3.81 -12.87
C ARG A 489 32.83 -2.43 -13.09
N SER A 490 32.53 -1.75 -14.19
CA SER A 490 33.11 -0.44 -14.50
C SER A 490 32.63 0.63 -13.52
N LEU A 491 31.37 0.54 -13.08
CA LEU A 491 30.76 1.45 -12.12
C LEU A 491 31.22 1.22 -10.67
N LYS A 492 31.96 0.15 -10.35
CA LYS A 492 32.51 -0.05 -9.00
C LYS A 492 33.45 1.07 -8.55
N LYS A 493 34.08 1.78 -9.48
CA LYS A 493 34.97 2.92 -9.15
C LYS A 493 34.20 4.20 -8.86
N THR A 494 33.01 4.35 -9.43
CA THR A 494 32.14 5.51 -9.22
C THR A 494 31.15 5.28 -8.09
N PHE A 495 30.78 4.04 -7.80
CA PHE A 495 29.99 3.72 -6.61
C PHE A 495 30.75 4.10 -5.33
N SER A 496 30.09 4.87 -4.46
CA SER A 496 30.69 5.40 -3.23
C SER A 496 30.88 4.36 -2.13
N GLY A 497 30.32 3.16 -2.29
CA GLY A 497 30.20 2.17 -1.22
C GLY A 497 28.94 2.36 -0.36
N HIS A 498 28.16 3.42 -0.57
CA HIS A 498 26.96 3.70 0.20
C HIS A 498 25.69 3.28 -0.54
N CYS A 499 25.03 2.26 0.01
CA CYS A 499 23.68 1.82 -0.34
C CYS A 499 22.83 1.85 0.94
N LYS A 500 21.59 2.31 0.87
CA LYS A 500 20.67 2.35 2.01
C LYS A 500 19.24 2.01 1.59
N ILE A 501 18.50 1.45 2.53
CA ILE A 501 17.06 1.22 2.41
C ILE A 501 16.35 2.28 3.25
N VAL A 502 15.53 3.11 2.61
CA VAL A 502 14.78 4.15 3.31
C VAL A 502 13.58 3.52 3.99
N ARG A 503 13.52 3.58 5.32
CA ARG A 503 12.40 3.01 6.11
C ARG A 503 11.61 4.05 6.89
N GLN A 504 12.13 5.28 6.98
CA GLN A 504 11.51 6.36 7.75
C GLN A 504 10.65 7.24 6.84
N GLY A 505 9.56 7.77 7.40
CA GLY A 505 8.67 8.71 6.70
C GLY A 505 7.78 8.06 5.62
N LEU A 506 7.72 6.73 5.55
CA LEU A 506 6.95 6.02 4.52
C LEU A 506 5.44 5.91 4.82
N THR A 507 5.01 6.35 6.00
CA THR A 507 3.60 6.35 6.42
C THR A 507 3.02 7.75 6.49
N ASN A 508 1.70 7.85 6.35
CA ASN A 508 0.99 9.12 6.54
C ASN A 508 -0.45 8.87 7.03
N PRO A 509 -0.98 9.68 7.98
CA PRO A 509 -2.35 9.57 8.47
C PRO A 509 -3.45 9.55 7.39
N TRP A 510 -3.19 10.12 6.20
CA TRP A 510 -4.15 10.16 5.10
C TRP A 510 -4.06 8.98 4.13
N ILE A 511 -3.18 8.03 4.42
CA ILE A 511 -3.06 6.79 3.65
C ILE A 511 -3.94 5.72 4.33
N PRO A 512 -4.87 5.08 3.59
CA PRO A 512 -5.62 3.94 4.12
C PRO A 512 -4.70 2.79 4.50
N ASP A 513 -4.98 2.14 5.63
CA ASP A 513 -4.38 0.89 6.06
C ASP A 513 -5.49 -0.09 6.45
N ASN A 514 -5.97 -0.84 5.46
CA ASN A 514 -7.09 -1.76 5.61
C ASN A 514 -8.34 -1.05 6.18
N TRP A 515 -8.70 -1.34 7.43
CA TRP A 515 -9.82 -0.74 8.16
C TRP A 515 -9.43 0.47 9.01
N SER A 516 -8.19 0.93 8.87
CA SER A 516 -7.61 2.04 9.62
C SER A 516 -6.95 3.06 8.71
N TRP A 517 -6.43 4.13 9.29
CA TRP A 517 -5.70 5.20 8.62
C TRP A 517 -4.26 5.23 9.15
N GLY A 518 -3.32 5.78 8.38
CA GLY A 518 -1.91 5.79 8.75
C GLY A 518 -1.05 4.76 8.02
N GLY A 519 -1.48 4.32 6.85
CA GLY A 519 -0.81 3.31 6.05
C GLY A 519 0.50 3.75 5.43
N VAL A 520 1.18 2.80 4.78
CA VAL A 520 2.39 3.02 3.99
C VAL A 520 2.04 3.41 2.55
N ALA A 521 2.83 4.27 1.92
CA ALA A 521 2.61 4.64 0.51
C ALA A 521 2.82 3.45 -0.45
N SER A 522 3.69 2.52 -0.07
CA SER A 522 3.98 1.27 -0.78
C SER A 522 4.44 0.22 0.22
N ASP A 523 4.17 -1.05 -0.08
CA ASP A 523 4.72 -2.20 0.66
C ASP A 523 6.22 -2.40 0.41
N HIS A 524 6.81 -1.63 -0.51
CA HIS A 524 8.24 -1.60 -0.81
C HIS A 524 8.90 -0.34 -0.22
N CYS A 525 10.15 -0.50 0.21
CA CYS A 525 11.03 0.59 0.63
C CYS A 525 11.86 1.08 -0.55
N PRO A 526 12.10 2.40 -0.69
CA PRO A 526 13.08 2.90 -1.63
C PRO A 526 14.48 2.37 -1.29
N VAL A 527 15.16 1.81 -2.30
CA VAL A 527 16.57 1.45 -2.23
C VAL A 527 17.37 2.55 -2.90
N VAL A 528 18.35 3.12 -2.19
CA VAL A 528 19.14 4.27 -2.64
C VAL A 528 20.61 3.89 -2.73
N ALA A 529 21.23 4.14 -3.87
CA ALA A 529 22.65 3.96 -4.10
C ALA A 529 23.31 5.29 -4.46
N GLU A 530 24.49 5.54 -3.92
CA GLU A 530 25.20 6.79 -4.10
C GLU A 530 26.45 6.62 -4.96
N PHE A 531 26.60 7.49 -5.96
CA PHE A 531 27.69 7.46 -6.93
C PHE A 531 28.42 8.79 -6.96
N TYR A 532 29.74 8.75 -7.07
CA TYR A 532 30.55 9.92 -7.35
C TYR A 532 30.24 10.49 -8.72
N THR A 533 30.20 11.81 -8.81
CA THR A 533 29.97 12.56 -10.04
C THR A 533 30.92 13.75 -10.09
N ASP A 534 31.12 14.28 -11.28
CA ASP A 534 31.83 15.53 -11.56
C ASP A 534 30.89 16.74 -11.58
N VAL A 535 29.58 16.53 -11.37
CA VAL A 535 28.62 17.62 -11.20
C VAL A 535 28.97 18.39 -9.93
N PHE A 536 29.52 19.59 -10.08
CA PHE A 536 29.63 20.53 -8.98
C PHE A 536 28.23 21.04 -8.64
N SER A 537 27.68 20.59 -7.52
CA SER A 537 26.59 21.34 -6.91
C SER A 537 27.13 22.74 -6.63
N LYS A 538 26.54 23.76 -7.24
CA LYS A 538 26.78 25.16 -6.82
C LYS A 538 26.24 25.29 -5.40
N GLY A 539 27.03 24.88 -4.42
CA GLY A 539 26.70 24.95 -3.01
C GLY A 539 26.67 26.41 -2.56
N LEU A 540 25.50 26.80 -2.06
CA LEU A 540 25.30 27.76 -0.97
C LEU A 540 26.52 28.65 -0.64
N ASN A 541 26.54 29.86 -1.21
CA ASN A 541 27.12 30.98 -0.48
C ASN A 541 26.23 31.23 0.73
N LYS A 542 26.74 30.96 1.94
CA LYS A 542 26.22 31.54 3.18
C LYS A 542 26.14 33.08 3.00
N PRO A 543 25.14 33.78 3.55
CA PRO A 543 25.13 35.23 3.55
C PRO A 543 26.15 35.71 4.60
N GLY A 544 27.42 35.73 4.23
CA GLY A 544 28.51 36.25 5.03
C GLY A 544 29.16 37.41 4.30
N MET A 545 28.83 38.62 4.78
CA MET A 545 29.54 39.88 4.60
C MET A 545 30.32 40.07 3.29
N ALA A 546 29.82 40.98 2.44
CA ALA A 546 30.62 41.61 1.42
C ALA A 546 31.84 42.29 2.08
N VAL A 547 33.00 41.63 2.00
CA VAL A 547 34.28 42.32 2.14
C VAL A 547 34.52 42.96 0.78
N VAL A 548 34.29 44.26 0.73
CA VAL A 548 34.69 45.11 -0.39
C VAL A 548 36.22 45.16 -0.33
N ASP A 549 36.89 44.40 -1.20
CA ASP A 549 38.29 44.66 -1.51
C ASP A 549 38.34 46.01 -2.23
N ARG A 550 38.82 47.03 -1.50
CA ARG A 550 39.27 48.29 -2.09
C ARG A 550 40.65 48.05 -2.69
N ASP A 551 40.71 48.07 -4.01
CA ASP A 551 41.96 48.23 -4.77
C ASP A 551 42.63 49.56 -4.38
N ASP A 552 43.58 49.52 -3.44
CA ASP A 552 44.51 50.63 -3.20
C ASP A 552 45.68 50.54 -4.18
N ILE A 553 45.52 51.23 -5.30
CA ILE A 553 46.59 51.57 -6.23
C ILE A 553 47.48 52.63 -5.56
N ILE A 554 48.67 52.24 -5.10
CA ILE A 554 49.71 53.16 -4.65
C ILE A 554 50.61 53.51 -5.85
N PRO A 555 50.66 54.77 -6.33
CA PRO A 555 51.62 55.17 -7.33
C PRO A 555 52.99 55.45 -6.68
N LYS A 556 54.04 54.88 -7.26
CA LYS A 556 55.43 55.22 -6.96
C LYS A 556 55.68 56.70 -7.26
N HIS A 557 56.31 57.42 -6.35
CA HIS A 557 57.03 58.64 -6.67
C HIS A 557 58.45 58.60 -6.09
N GLU A 558 59.42 58.86 -6.98
CA GLU A 558 60.82 59.16 -6.70
C GLU A 558 60.98 60.34 -5.73
N ARG A 559 61.79 60.18 -4.69
CA ARG A 559 63.13 60.79 -4.52
C ARG A 559 63.74 60.40 -3.19
#